data_AF-A0A0A1TZ19-F1
#
_entry.id   AF-A0A0A1TZ19-F1
#
_cell.length_a   1.000
_cell.length_b   1.000
_cell.length_c   1.000
_cell.angle_alpha   90.00
_cell.angle_beta   90.00
_cell.angle_gamma   90.00
#
_symmetry.space_group_name_H-M   'P 1'
#
loop_
_entity.id
_entity.type
_entity.pdbx_description
1 polymer ?
#
loop_
_entity_poly.entity_id
_entity_poly.type
_entity_poly.pdbx_seq_one_letter_code
_entity_poly.pdbx_strand_id
1 'polypeptide(L)'
;MVSLPKEVPEGEKIFSIIARNGTKFTVELAKANGTDQLDVQKSNMLLKSIIIEGNRNMISWRKSFFDFEHRETKRSGSEEINILPGFSSTVQIFDDKSYIVVDKSFRVLRTSTYLQTLSGKSQDVIKKEFQPCVLYNKITKRLEKIDEISFEMTPLSTFKRKDGSEISIKQYYTDKYTKIVTDDGQPILIQKKIEKDSEGKEVVKQPAYFVPEFMCPTGMTDAMRADNRLNQDMASIFHADPREKMRSLKEIATNMSNIVDMKNWRIDISTEPAKFSSFKLPQPSLIFKDNKIEPDEKRDWNRLLKNVSYINMKPLTKWTAFMTESSRDDFNKFEGQLSNYYRRIRVDYARPVIKIITGTQIEGLEDSTTGDDLVFAVTQPDSVYETIKKFCVNKHIPTQCI
;
A
#
# COMPACT_ATOMS: atom_id res chain seq x y z
N MET A 1 -25.59 -16.10 13.41
CA MET A 1 -26.13 -16.51 12.11
C MET A 1 -25.08 -17.37 11.43
N VAL A 2 -25.46 -18.54 10.93
CA VAL A 2 -24.57 -19.46 10.20
C VAL A 2 -25.13 -19.68 8.81
N SER A 3 -24.27 -19.93 7.83
CA SER A 3 -24.67 -20.33 6.49
C SER A 3 -24.22 -21.77 6.27
N LEU A 4 -25.04 -22.56 5.58
CA LEU A 4 -24.80 -23.98 5.35
C LEU A 4 -25.08 -24.30 3.87
N PRO A 5 -24.38 -25.28 3.27
CA PRO A 5 -24.55 -25.62 1.86
C PRO A 5 -25.86 -26.34 1.56
N LYS A 6 -26.58 -26.79 2.60
CA LYS A 6 -27.85 -27.53 2.52
C LYS A 6 -28.73 -27.17 3.70
N GLU A 7 -30.03 -27.40 3.55
CA GLU A 7 -30.96 -27.33 4.67
C GLU A 7 -30.65 -28.41 5.71
N VAL A 8 -30.77 -28.04 6.98
CA VAL A 8 -30.55 -28.95 8.12
C VAL A 8 -31.83 -29.73 8.38
N PRO A 9 -31.78 -31.08 8.40
CA PRO A 9 -32.93 -31.91 8.75
C PRO A 9 -33.48 -31.57 10.14
N GLU A 10 -34.79 -31.68 10.34
CA GLU A 10 -35.44 -31.27 11.61
C GLU A 10 -34.82 -31.95 12.85
N GLY A 11 -34.47 -33.23 12.73
CA GLY A 11 -33.85 -34.02 13.80
C GLY A 11 -32.41 -33.62 14.15
N GLU A 12 -31.76 -32.80 13.32
CA GLU A 12 -30.38 -32.34 13.51
C GLU A 12 -30.29 -30.85 13.90
N LYS A 13 -31.43 -30.14 13.95
CA LYS A 13 -31.46 -28.72 14.31
C LYS A 13 -31.14 -28.48 15.78
N ILE A 14 -31.38 -29.46 16.64
CA ILE A 14 -31.13 -29.35 18.08
C ILE A 14 -29.94 -30.24 18.43
N PHE A 15 -28.86 -29.64 18.92
CA PHE A 15 -27.67 -30.36 19.36
C PHE A 15 -27.07 -29.73 20.61
N SER A 16 -26.17 -30.45 21.28
CA SER A 16 -25.48 -29.96 22.47
C SER A 16 -24.02 -29.65 22.19
N ILE A 17 -23.54 -28.51 22.67
CA ILE A 17 -22.12 -28.17 22.70
C ILE A 17 -21.64 -28.11 24.14
N ILE A 18 -20.40 -28.51 24.38
CA ILE A 18 -19.78 -28.47 25.71
C ILE A 18 -18.67 -27.44 25.65
N ALA A 19 -18.77 -26.39 26.47
CA ALA A 19 -17.73 -25.38 26.60
C ALA A 19 -16.51 -25.96 27.32
N ARG A 20 -15.36 -25.28 27.20
CA ARG A 20 -14.09 -25.73 27.80
C ARG A 20 -14.14 -25.86 29.33
N ASN A 21 -15.04 -25.14 29.97
CA ASN A 21 -15.29 -25.22 31.41
C ASN A 21 -16.27 -26.36 31.80
N GLY A 22 -16.66 -27.22 30.85
CA GLY A 22 -17.58 -28.33 31.05
C GLY A 22 -19.06 -27.96 30.97
N THR A 23 -19.42 -26.68 30.83
CA THR A 23 -20.81 -26.26 30.72
C THR A 23 -21.43 -26.76 29.41
N LYS A 24 -22.54 -27.49 29.51
CA LYS A 24 -23.31 -27.98 28.36
C LYS A 24 -24.35 -26.93 27.95
N PHE A 25 -24.34 -26.56 26.67
CA PHE A 25 -25.34 -25.68 26.06
C PHE A 25 -26.12 -26.48 25.02
N THR A 26 -27.44 -26.34 25.04
CA THR A 26 -28.30 -26.81 23.95
C THR A 26 -28.42 -25.70 22.91
N VAL A 27 -28.14 -26.02 21.66
CA VAL A 27 -28.19 -25.11 20.52
C VAL A 27 -29.33 -25.58 19.62
N GLU A 28 -30.19 -24.65 19.24
CA GLU A 28 -31.25 -24.85 18.26
C GLU A 28 -30.96 -23.97 17.03
N LEU A 29 -30.94 -24.58 15.85
CA LEU A 29 -30.80 -23.88 14.58
C LEU A 29 -32.18 -23.47 14.05
N ALA A 30 -32.48 -22.17 14.15
CA ALA A 30 -33.65 -21.56 13.51
C ALA A 30 -33.27 -20.97 12.14
N LYS A 31 -34.21 -21.02 11.17
CA LYS A 31 -34.03 -20.34 9.87
C LYS A 31 -33.97 -18.83 10.11
N ALA A 32 -32.96 -18.18 9.55
CA ALA A 32 -32.80 -16.73 9.69
C ALA A 32 -33.84 -15.98 8.84
N ASN A 33 -34.37 -14.87 9.37
CA ASN A 33 -35.22 -13.97 8.61
C ASN A 33 -34.33 -13.19 7.61
N GLY A 34 -34.48 -13.44 6.31
CA GLY A 34 -33.70 -12.79 5.26
C GLY A 34 -33.72 -13.56 3.93
N THR A 35 -33.04 -13.03 2.91
CA THR A 35 -32.93 -13.70 1.61
C THR A 35 -31.91 -14.84 1.66
N ASP A 36 -32.30 -16.01 1.15
CA ASP A 36 -31.41 -17.16 0.95
C ASP A 36 -30.38 -16.92 -0.20
N GLN A 37 -30.47 -15.77 -0.90
CA GLN A 37 -29.51 -15.40 -1.93
C GLN A 37 -28.13 -15.07 -1.36
N LEU A 38 -27.11 -15.63 -2.03
CA LEU A 38 -25.71 -15.38 -1.77
C LEU A 38 -25.30 -14.04 -2.39
N ASP A 39 -25.23 -13.00 -1.55
CA ASP A 39 -24.70 -11.70 -1.98
C ASP A 39 -23.16 -11.70 -2.05
N VAL A 40 -22.60 -10.60 -2.58
CA VAL A 40 -21.15 -10.43 -2.73
C VAL A 40 -20.40 -10.53 -1.38
N GLN A 41 -20.97 -10.00 -0.30
CA GLN A 41 -20.30 -10.00 1.00
C GLN A 41 -20.26 -11.41 1.59
N LYS A 42 -21.40 -12.12 1.62
CA LYS A 42 -21.49 -13.52 2.05
C LYS A 42 -20.58 -14.41 1.21
N SER A 43 -20.57 -14.21 -0.11
CA SER A 43 -19.68 -14.95 -1.02
C SER A 43 -18.20 -14.76 -0.66
N ASN A 44 -17.77 -13.52 -0.45
CA ASN A 44 -16.39 -13.21 -0.07
C ASN A 44 -16.01 -13.79 1.31
N MET A 45 -16.93 -13.76 2.28
CA MET A 45 -16.71 -14.34 3.60
C MET A 45 -16.58 -15.87 3.53
N LEU A 46 -17.49 -16.53 2.79
CA LEU A 46 -17.46 -17.97 2.57
C LEU A 46 -16.16 -18.40 1.89
N LEU A 47 -15.83 -17.77 0.76
CA LEU A 47 -14.63 -18.08 -0.01
C LEU A 47 -13.37 -17.91 0.85
N LYS A 48 -13.31 -16.86 1.67
CA LYS A 48 -12.21 -16.64 2.60
C LYS A 48 -12.10 -17.75 3.65
N SER A 49 -13.21 -18.23 4.21
CA SER A 49 -13.22 -19.34 5.18
C SER A 49 -12.66 -20.61 4.55
N ILE A 50 -13.20 -21.01 3.39
CA ILE A 50 -12.76 -22.20 2.64
C ILE A 50 -11.27 -22.14 2.35
N ILE A 51 -10.79 -20.99 1.85
CA ILE A 51 -9.39 -20.81 1.47
C ILE A 51 -8.44 -20.93 2.68
N ILE A 52 -8.81 -20.38 3.84
CA ILE A 52 -7.96 -20.40 5.05
C ILE A 52 -8.04 -21.73 5.79
N GLU A 53 -9.21 -22.36 5.85
CA GLU A 53 -9.40 -23.68 6.48
C GLU A 53 -8.74 -24.79 5.66
N GLY A 54 -8.84 -24.68 4.33
CA GLY A 54 -8.21 -25.60 3.38
C GLY A 54 -6.69 -25.45 3.29
N ASN A 55 -6.11 -24.35 3.77
CA ASN A 55 -4.66 -24.13 3.77
C ASN A 55 -4.20 -23.43 5.06
N ARG A 56 -3.78 -24.25 6.03
CA ARG A 56 -3.33 -23.80 7.36
C ARG A 56 -2.07 -22.92 7.34
N ASN A 57 -1.31 -22.95 6.24
CA ASN A 57 -0.07 -22.20 6.10
C ASN A 57 -0.32 -20.80 5.52
N MET A 58 -1.54 -20.56 5.03
CA MET A 58 -1.94 -19.29 4.46
C MET A 58 -2.56 -18.36 5.49
N ILE A 59 -2.20 -17.08 5.41
CA ILE A 59 -2.73 -16.02 6.27
C ILE A 59 -3.55 -15.07 5.40
N SER A 60 -4.74 -14.69 5.86
CA SER A 60 -5.54 -13.68 5.17
C SER A 60 -5.44 -12.31 5.84
N TRP A 61 -5.15 -11.28 5.04
CA TRP A 61 -5.33 -9.89 5.41
C TRP A 61 -6.31 -9.23 4.44
N ARG A 62 -7.47 -8.84 4.97
CA ARG A 62 -8.61 -8.35 4.17
C ARG A 62 -9.01 -9.38 3.09
N LYS A 63 -8.87 -9.02 1.82
CA LYS A 63 -9.19 -9.82 0.61
C LYS A 63 -7.99 -10.56 0.03
N SER A 64 -6.82 -10.43 0.65
CA SER A 64 -5.58 -11.07 0.20
C SER A 64 -5.19 -12.22 1.11
N PHE A 65 -4.50 -13.19 0.53
CA PHE A 65 -4.08 -14.45 1.12
C PHE A 65 -2.60 -14.62 0.81
N PHE A 66 -1.79 -14.85 1.84
CA PHE A 66 -0.34 -14.87 1.74
C PHE A 66 0.22 -16.15 2.33
N ASP A 67 1.15 -16.76 1.60
CA ASP A 67 1.90 -17.93 2.04
C ASP A 67 3.13 -17.48 2.84
N PHE A 68 3.24 -17.97 4.07
CA PHE A 68 4.36 -17.62 4.95
C PHE A 68 5.53 -18.61 4.86
N GLU A 69 5.28 -19.83 4.39
CA GLU A 69 6.29 -20.88 4.25
C GLU A 69 7.20 -20.57 3.06
N HIS A 70 6.60 -20.25 1.91
CA HIS A 70 7.32 -19.96 0.67
C HIS A 70 7.72 -18.49 0.52
N ARG A 71 8.03 -17.81 1.63
CA ARG A 71 8.48 -16.42 1.59
C ARG A 71 9.87 -16.29 1.00
N GLU A 72 10.10 -15.23 0.26
CA GLU A 72 11.43 -14.85 -0.20
C GLU A 72 12.05 -13.82 0.73
N THR A 73 13.36 -13.91 0.95
CA THR A 73 14.09 -12.99 1.82
C THR A 73 15.08 -12.18 1.00
N LYS A 74 15.03 -10.84 1.13
CA LYS A 74 15.93 -9.90 0.46
C LYS A 74 16.58 -8.96 1.48
N ARG A 75 17.68 -8.32 1.10
CA ARG A 75 18.44 -7.42 1.98
C ARG A 75 18.62 -6.05 1.34
N SER A 76 18.61 -5.02 2.19
CA SER A 76 18.97 -3.65 1.84
C SER A 76 19.88 -3.11 2.94
N GLY A 77 21.16 -2.92 2.62
CA GLY A 77 22.19 -2.65 3.61
C GLY A 77 22.29 -3.76 4.68
N SER A 78 22.14 -3.37 5.95
CA SER A 78 22.10 -4.28 7.11
C SER A 78 20.71 -4.81 7.44
N GLU A 79 19.65 -4.29 6.81
CA GLU A 79 18.27 -4.71 7.06
C GLU A 79 17.84 -5.84 6.12
N GLU A 80 16.96 -6.71 6.63
CA GLU A 80 16.40 -7.82 5.88
C GLU A 80 14.87 -7.68 5.80
N ILE A 81 14.31 -8.04 4.66
CA ILE A 81 12.87 -8.03 4.40
C ILE A 81 12.41 -9.39 3.91
N ASN A 82 11.23 -9.80 4.35
CA ASN A 82 10.50 -10.95 3.85
C ASN A 82 9.42 -10.48 2.89
N ILE A 83 9.39 -11.09 1.71
CA ILE A 83 8.37 -10.92 0.68
C ILE A 83 7.49 -12.16 0.73
N LEU A 84 6.25 -11.98 1.19
CA LEU A 84 5.26 -13.04 1.22
C LEU A 84 4.52 -13.08 -0.12
N PRO A 85 4.65 -14.15 -0.92
CA PRO A 85 3.85 -14.34 -2.11
C PRO A 85 2.42 -14.71 -1.72
N GLY A 86 1.49 -14.43 -2.63
CA GLY A 86 0.08 -14.65 -2.38
C GLY A 86 -0.79 -14.17 -3.52
N PHE A 87 -2.08 -14.05 -3.21
CA PHE A 87 -3.07 -13.57 -4.16
C PHE A 87 -4.17 -12.80 -3.44
N SER A 88 -4.81 -11.89 -4.16
CA SER A 88 -6.09 -11.32 -3.77
C SER A 88 -7.22 -12.06 -4.46
N SER A 89 -8.34 -12.23 -3.77
CA SER A 89 -9.54 -12.84 -4.33
C SER A 89 -10.77 -12.04 -3.92
N THR A 90 -11.61 -11.69 -4.88
CA THR A 90 -12.92 -11.06 -4.65
C THR A 90 -13.98 -11.65 -5.54
N VAL A 91 -15.14 -11.94 -4.98
CA VAL A 91 -16.33 -12.29 -5.75
C VAL A 91 -17.00 -11.02 -6.26
N GLN A 92 -17.40 -11.02 -7.53
CA GLN A 92 -18.23 -10.03 -8.18
C GLN A 92 -19.40 -10.73 -8.88
N ILE A 93 -20.55 -10.08 -8.94
CA ILE A 93 -21.73 -10.59 -9.64
C ILE A 93 -22.04 -9.62 -10.77
N PHE A 94 -22.10 -10.13 -12.00
CA PHE A 94 -22.39 -9.36 -13.21
C PHE A 94 -23.26 -10.20 -14.15
N ASP A 95 -24.33 -9.61 -14.70
CA ASP A 95 -25.30 -10.28 -15.59
C ASP A 95 -25.73 -11.67 -15.07
N ASP A 96 -26.15 -11.73 -13.80
CA ASP A 96 -26.58 -12.96 -13.10
C ASP A 96 -25.52 -14.08 -13.02
N LYS A 97 -24.25 -13.75 -13.28
CA LYS A 97 -23.11 -14.67 -13.13
C LYS A 97 -22.15 -14.20 -12.04
N SER A 98 -21.65 -15.16 -11.29
CA SER A 98 -20.63 -14.93 -10.26
C SER A 98 -19.23 -15.13 -10.85
N TYR A 99 -18.37 -14.13 -10.65
CA TYR A 99 -16.98 -14.13 -11.07
C TYR A 99 -16.08 -14.04 -9.84
N ILE A 100 -15.02 -14.86 -9.82
CA ILE A 100 -13.93 -14.69 -8.87
C ILE A 100 -12.82 -13.92 -9.58
N VAL A 101 -12.56 -12.72 -9.09
CA VAL A 101 -11.45 -11.89 -9.56
C VAL A 101 -10.23 -12.20 -8.71
N VAL A 102 -9.19 -12.72 -9.35
CA VAL A 102 -7.93 -13.08 -8.72
C VAL A 102 -6.80 -12.23 -9.30
N ASP A 103 -5.91 -11.75 -8.43
CA ASP A 103 -4.65 -11.14 -8.84
C ASP A 103 -3.52 -11.57 -7.92
N LYS A 104 -2.29 -11.61 -8.44
CA LYS A 104 -1.10 -11.83 -7.61
C LYS A 104 -0.98 -10.68 -6.61
N SER A 105 -0.59 -11.03 -5.39
CA SER A 105 -0.39 -10.05 -4.33
C SER A 105 0.86 -10.42 -3.54
N PHE A 106 1.65 -9.42 -3.20
CA PHE A 106 2.84 -9.59 -2.38
C PHE A 106 2.74 -8.72 -1.15
N ARG A 107 3.22 -9.22 -0.01
CA ARG A 107 3.36 -8.41 1.20
C ARG A 107 4.82 -8.37 1.63
N VAL A 108 5.34 -7.16 1.80
CA VAL A 108 6.66 -6.94 2.38
C VAL A 108 6.54 -6.74 3.90
N LEU A 109 7.31 -7.55 4.65
CA LEU A 109 7.47 -7.46 6.08
C LEU A 109 8.94 -7.27 6.43
N ARG A 110 9.27 -6.34 7.31
CA ARG A 110 10.64 -6.23 7.84
C ARG A 110 10.89 -7.34 8.85
N THR A 111 12.12 -7.87 8.89
CA THR A 111 12.48 -8.94 9.83
C THR A 111 12.77 -8.41 11.22
N SER A 112 13.25 -7.17 11.31
CA SER A 112 13.51 -6.47 12.56
C SER A 112 12.24 -6.29 13.38
N THR A 113 12.40 -6.33 14.70
CA THR A 113 11.30 -6.06 15.64
C THR A 113 11.11 -4.55 15.74
N TYR A 114 9.92 -4.11 16.12
CA TYR A 114 9.66 -2.69 16.37
C TYR A 114 10.55 -2.19 17.50
N LEU A 115 10.82 -3.02 18.52
CA LEU A 115 11.79 -2.70 19.57
C LEU A 115 13.17 -2.30 19.03
N GLN A 116 13.70 -3.05 18.06
CA GLN A 116 14.99 -2.74 17.44
C GLN A 116 14.98 -1.37 16.74
N THR A 117 13.85 -0.95 16.18
CA THR A 117 13.72 0.38 15.55
C THR A 117 13.72 1.54 16.55
N LEU A 118 13.45 1.25 17.83
CA LEU A 118 13.50 2.23 18.93
C LEU A 118 14.89 2.32 19.56
N SER A 119 15.75 1.32 19.36
CA SER A 119 17.08 1.24 19.97
C SER A 119 17.95 2.44 19.60
N GLY A 120 18.64 3.01 20.59
CA GLY A 120 19.53 4.16 20.40
C GLY A 120 18.84 5.52 20.26
N LYS A 121 17.50 5.59 20.31
CA LYS A 121 16.74 6.85 20.27
C LYS A 121 16.29 7.26 21.67
N SER A 122 16.32 8.57 21.95
CA SER A 122 15.71 9.09 23.17
C SER A 122 14.18 9.06 23.07
N GLN A 123 13.49 9.05 24.22
CA GLN A 123 12.02 9.03 24.26
C GLN A 123 11.41 10.22 23.51
N ASP A 124 12.01 11.41 23.59
CA ASP A 124 11.53 12.61 22.91
C ASP A 124 11.62 12.49 21.38
N VAL A 125 12.72 11.91 20.89
CA VAL A 125 12.87 11.64 19.45
C VAL A 125 11.82 10.64 18.98
N ILE A 126 11.62 9.54 19.73
CA ILE A 126 10.62 8.53 19.39
C ILE A 126 9.22 9.15 19.37
N LYS A 127 8.84 9.93 20.37
CA LYS A 127 7.53 10.60 20.43
C LYS A 127 7.32 11.58 19.26
N LYS A 128 8.37 12.29 18.83
CA LYS A 128 8.31 13.23 17.71
C LYS A 128 8.19 12.52 16.36
N GLU A 129 8.85 11.38 16.19
CA GLU A 129 8.84 10.60 14.95
C GLU A 129 7.63 9.66 14.84
N PHE A 130 7.05 9.24 15.98
CA PHE A 130 5.97 8.27 16.00
C PHE A 130 4.73 8.81 15.28
N GLN A 131 4.23 8.00 14.34
CA GLN A 131 2.95 8.20 13.70
C GLN A 131 2.14 6.89 13.79
N PRO A 132 0.80 6.96 13.91
CA PRO A 132 -0.05 5.78 13.87
C PRO A 132 0.27 4.91 12.66
N CYS A 133 0.57 3.64 12.90
CA CYS A 133 1.09 2.74 11.87
C CYS A 133 0.48 1.34 11.99
N VAL A 134 0.67 0.51 10.96
CA VAL A 134 0.24 -0.89 10.98
C VAL A 134 1.46 -1.79 11.12
N LEU A 135 1.49 -2.57 12.20
CA LEU A 135 2.54 -3.52 12.51
C LEU A 135 2.04 -4.95 12.38
N TYR A 136 2.94 -5.86 12.00
CA TYR A 136 2.68 -7.29 11.97
C TYR A 136 3.04 -7.91 13.32
N ASN A 137 2.08 -8.55 13.97
CA ASN A 137 2.30 -9.30 15.19
C ASN A 137 2.77 -10.73 14.85
N LYS A 138 4.03 -11.04 15.14
CA LYS A 138 4.64 -12.36 14.85
C LYS A 138 3.95 -13.51 15.58
N ILE A 139 3.30 -13.24 16.70
CA ILE A 139 2.67 -14.26 17.56
C ILE A 139 1.26 -14.58 17.07
N THR A 140 0.44 -13.55 16.86
CA THR A 140 -0.96 -13.72 16.43
C THR A 140 -1.09 -13.86 14.91
N LYS A 141 -0.02 -13.57 14.16
CA LYS A 141 0.01 -13.50 12.69
C LYS A 141 -0.96 -12.46 12.10
N ARG A 142 -1.31 -11.44 12.90
CA ARG A 142 -2.26 -10.37 12.52
C ARG A 142 -1.56 -9.06 12.25
N LEU A 143 -2.20 -8.23 11.44
CA LEU A 143 -1.85 -6.83 11.28
C LEU A 143 -2.64 -6.02 12.30
N GLU A 144 -1.93 -5.31 13.16
CA GLU A 144 -2.50 -4.50 14.22
C GLU A 144 -2.20 -3.03 13.93
N LYS A 145 -3.23 -2.19 14.03
CA LYS A 145 -3.07 -0.74 13.94
C LYS A 145 -2.63 -0.23 15.31
N ILE A 146 -1.47 0.40 15.37
CA ILE A 146 -0.94 1.00 16.59
C ILE A 146 -1.21 2.50 16.52
N ASP A 147 -1.87 3.03 17.54
CA ASP A 147 -2.27 4.43 17.62
C ASP A 147 -1.30 5.26 18.46
N GLU A 148 -0.64 4.65 19.45
CA GLU A 148 0.30 5.34 20.34
C GLU A 148 1.35 4.39 20.94
N ILE A 149 2.41 4.98 21.49
CA ILE A 149 3.45 4.30 22.26
C ILE A 149 3.46 4.89 23.69
N SER A 150 3.27 4.04 24.69
CA SER A 150 3.32 4.42 26.09
C SER A 150 4.67 4.05 26.70
N PHE A 151 5.35 5.06 27.25
CA PHE A 151 6.58 4.91 28.03
C PHE A 151 6.30 4.80 29.54
N GLU A 152 5.05 5.00 29.95
CA GLU A 152 4.61 4.86 31.34
C GLU A 152 4.25 3.41 31.68
N MET A 153 3.98 2.60 30.66
CA MET A 153 3.70 1.18 30.79
C MET A 153 4.88 0.35 30.31
N THR A 154 5.08 -0.80 30.97
CA THR A 154 6.08 -1.81 30.61
C THR A 154 5.41 -3.18 30.54
N PRO A 155 6.08 -4.24 30.07
CA PRO A 155 5.57 -5.61 30.14
C PRO A 155 5.13 -6.06 31.54
N LEU A 156 5.65 -5.45 32.60
CA LEU A 156 5.27 -5.74 33.98
C LEU A 156 3.95 -5.07 34.41
N SER A 157 3.50 -4.04 33.68
CA SER A 157 2.21 -3.39 33.94
C SER A 157 1.04 -4.36 33.78
N THR A 158 -0.01 -4.19 34.59
CA THR A 158 -1.20 -5.04 34.61
C THR A 158 -2.36 -4.46 33.81
N PHE A 159 -3.25 -5.33 33.35
CA PHE A 159 -4.52 -4.95 32.75
C PHE A 159 -5.63 -5.93 33.17
N LYS A 160 -6.87 -5.45 33.16
CA LYS A 160 -8.04 -6.29 33.47
C LYS A 160 -8.39 -7.20 32.31
N ARG A 161 -8.57 -8.48 32.59
CA ARG A 161 -9.13 -9.48 31.67
C ARG A 161 -10.65 -9.32 31.60
N LYS A 162 -11.26 -9.99 30.62
CA LYS A 162 -12.73 -9.99 30.45
C LYS A 162 -13.48 -10.60 31.63
N ASP A 163 -12.83 -11.49 32.38
CA ASP A 163 -13.37 -12.12 33.59
C ASP A 163 -13.21 -11.23 34.84
N GLY A 164 -12.65 -10.02 34.69
CA GLY A 164 -12.40 -9.08 35.78
C GLY A 164 -11.08 -9.30 36.52
N SER A 165 -10.38 -10.42 36.29
CA SER A 165 -9.07 -10.68 36.90
C SER A 165 -7.98 -9.76 36.32
N GLU A 166 -6.98 -9.42 37.12
CA GLU A 166 -5.83 -8.64 36.67
C GLU A 166 -4.63 -9.55 36.37
N ILE A 167 -3.91 -9.21 35.30
CA ILE A 167 -2.70 -9.90 34.91
C ILE A 167 -1.71 -8.93 34.29
N SER A 168 -0.40 -9.18 34.44
CA SER A 168 0.62 -8.43 33.71
C SER A 168 0.61 -8.75 32.22
N ILE A 169 1.02 -7.79 31.38
CA ILE A 169 1.16 -7.99 29.94
C ILE A 169 2.10 -9.17 29.67
N LYS A 170 3.25 -9.23 30.36
CA LYS A 170 4.23 -10.32 30.27
C LYS A 170 3.61 -11.67 30.59
N GLN A 171 2.93 -11.80 31.74
CA GLN A 171 2.33 -13.08 32.14
C GLN A 171 1.23 -13.51 31.16
N TYR A 172 0.44 -12.56 30.63
CA TYR A 172 -0.57 -12.87 29.63
C TYR A 172 0.02 -13.45 28.33
N TYR A 173 1.15 -12.91 27.86
CA TYR A 173 1.84 -13.47 26.69
C TYR A 173 2.41 -14.88 26.96
N THR A 174 2.93 -15.12 28.15
CA THR A 174 3.39 -16.45 28.59
C THR A 174 2.24 -17.45 28.67
N ASP A 175 1.17 -17.12 29.40
CA ASP A 175 0.04 -18.02 29.64
C ASP A 175 -0.69 -18.37 28.35
N LYS A 176 -0.96 -17.36 27.52
CA LYS A 176 -1.85 -17.50 26.37
C LYS A 176 -1.14 -17.99 25.11
N TYR A 177 0.09 -17.52 24.89
CA TYR A 177 0.83 -17.77 23.65
C TYR A 177 2.12 -18.56 23.85
N THR A 178 2.49 -18.88 25.10
CA THR A 178 3.76 -19.55 25.42
C THR A 178 4.95 -18.75 24.88
N LYS A 179 4.89 -17.42 25.04
CA LYS A 179 5.95 -16.50 24.60
C LYS A 179 6.50 -15.72 25.77
N ILE A 180 7.83 -15.78 25.92
CA ILE A 180 8.58 -15.09 26.96
C ILE A 180 8.98 -13.73 26.43
N VAL A 181 8.61 -12.67 27.15
CA VAL A 181 9.11 -11.31 26.92
C VAL A 181 10.52 -11.21 27.50
N THR A 182 11.49 -10.75 26.69
CA THR A 182 12.91 -10.75 27.08
C THR A 182 13.35 -9.42 27.69
N ASP A 183 12.79 -8.31 27.22
CA ASP A 183 13.06 -6.97 27.77
C ASP A 183 11.86 -6.47 28.59
N ASP A 184 12.03 -6.35 29.91
CA ASP A 184 10.97 -5.90 30.83
C ASP A 184 10.86 -4.37 30.92
N GLY A 185 11.84 -3.63 30.39
CA GLY A 185 11.86 -2.17 30.39
C GLY A 185 11.34 -1.54 29.10
N GLN A 186 11.03 -2.35 28.07
CA GLN A 186 10.53 -1.83 26.81
C GLN A 186 9.18 -1.11 26.96
N PRO A 187 8.91 -0.04 26.19
CA PRO A 187 7.62 0.63 26.18
C PRO A 187 6.52 -0.29 25.63
N ILE A 188 5.26 0.09 25.82
CA ILE A 188 4.11 -0.66 25.31
C ILE A 188 3.43 0.08 24.16
N LEU A 189 3.11 -0.66 23.09
CA LEU A 189 2.33 -0.14 21.97
C LEU A 189 0.84 -0.30 22.26
N ILE A 190 0.07 0.73 21.98
CA ILE A 190 -1.35 0.77 22.29
C ILE A 190 -2.17 0.93 21.01
N GLN A 191 -3.20 0.10 20.90
CA GLN A 191 -4.28 0.25 19.93
C GLN A 191 -5.54 0.66 20.66
N LYS A 192 -6.08 1.82 20.28
CA LYS A 192 -7.33 2.34 20.83
C LYS A 192 -8.49 1.54 20.25
N LYS A 193 -9.41 1.14 21.12
CA LYS A 193 -10.65 0.47 20.71
C LYS A 193 -11.80 1.43 20.89
N ILE A 194 -12.19 2.05 19.79
CA ILE A 194 -13.35 2.94 19.73
C ILE A 194 -14.44 2.17 18.97
N GLU A 195 -15.58 1.97 19.62
CA GLU A 195 -16.78 1.42 19.00
C GLU A 195 -17.89 2.46 19.01
N LYS A 196 -18.90 2.30 18.15
CA LYS A 196 -20.12 3.11 18.22
C LYS A 196 -21.18 2.36 19.02
N ASP A 197 -21.84 3.05 19.94
CA ASP A 197 -23.02 2.50 20.61
C ASP A 197 -24.24 2.46 19.68
N SER A 198 -25.37 2.01 20.22
CA SER A 198 -26.66 1.96 19.51
C SER A 198 -27.18 3.32 19.05
N GLU A 199 -26.68 4.42 19.63
CA GLU A 199 -27.02 5.80 19.26
C GLU A 199 -25.99 6.40 18.29
N GLY A 200 -24.95 5.64 17.92
CA GLY A 200 -23.88 6.10 17.04
C GLY A 200 -22.78 6.91 17.72
N LYS A 201 -22.80 7.05 19.06
CA LYS A 201 -21.76 7.75 19.84
C LYS A 201 -20.55 6.86 20.04
N GLU A 202 -19.38 7.47 20.03
CA GLU A 202 -18.12 6.77 20.25
C GLU A 202 -17.96 6.38 21.73
N VAL A 203 -17.85 5.08 21.97
CA VAL A 203 -17.55 4.50 23.29
C VAL A 203 -16.14 3.93 23.26
N VAL A 204 -15.29 4.47 24.14
CA VAL A 204 -13.93 3.98 24.33
C VAL A 204 -13.97 2.71 25.16
N LYS A 205 -13.54 1.60 24.55
CA LYS A 205 -13.31 0.33 25.25
C LYS A 205 -11.88 0.25 25.76
N GLN A 206 -11.63 -0.72 26.64
CA GLN A 206 -10.29 -1.05 27.08
C GLN A 206 -9.37 -1.27 25.86
N PRO A 207 -8.24 -0.55 25.77
CA PRO A 207 -7.35 -0.64 24.61
C PRO A 207 -6.65 -1.99 24.57
N ALA A 208 -6.04 -2.30 23.42
CA ALA A 208 -5.14 -3.46 23.29
C ALA A 208 -3.68 -3.02 23.45
N TYR A 209 -2.93 -3.82 24.20
CA TYR A 209 -1.53 -3.59 24.52
C TYR A 209 -0.66 -4.61 23.77
N PHE A 210 0.38 -4.14 23.10
CA PHE A 210 1.30 -4.97 22.33
C PHE A 210 2.75 -4.71 22.74
N VAL A 211 3.53 -5.78 22.82
CA VAL A 211 4.96 -5.76 23.19
C VAL A 211 5.80 -5.51 21.92
N PRO A 212 6.57 -4.40 21.82
CA PRO A 212 7.37 -4.06 20.63
C PRO A 212 8.27 -5.18 20.09
N GLU A 213 8.83 -6.01 20.97
CA GLU A 213 9.65 -7.17 20.61
C GLU A 213 8.93 -8.18 19.70
N PHE A 214 7.61 -8.29 19.82
CA PHE A 214 6.80 -9.23 19.02
C PHE A 214 6.16 -8.60 17.79
N MET A 215 6.36 -7.31 17.59
CA MET A 215 5.79 -6.55 16.49
C MET A 215 6.86 -6.30 15.44
N CYS A 216 6.49 -6.39 14.17
CA CYS A 216 7.38 -6.10 13.06
C CYS A 216 6.80 -4.99 12.20
N PRO A 217 7.62 -4.02 11.81
CA PRO A 217 7.19 -3.02 10.87
C PRO A 217 6.77 -3.62 9.51
N THR A 218 5.72 -3.07 8.91
CA THR A 218 5.27 -3.48 7.57
C THR A 218 5.80 -2.53 6.50
N GLY A 219 5.83 -3.01 5.26
CA GLY A 219 6.30 -2.23 4.11
C GLY A 219 7.79 -1.89 4.17
N MET A 220 8.21 -1.00 3.28
CA MET A 220 9.59 -0.54 3.12
C MET A 220 9.78 0.84 3.75
N THR A 221 10.99 1.09 4.26
CA THR A 221 11.44 2.43 4.65
C THR A 221 11.77 3.26 3.39
N ASP A 222 11.91 4.57 3.53
CA ASP A 222 12.32 5.41 2.40
C ASP A 222 13.76 5.10 1.94
N ALA A 223 14.64 4.73 2.87
CA ALA A 223 15.98 4.23 2.54
C ALA A 223 15.92 2.94 1.70
N MET A 224 15.05 1.98 2.05
CA MET A 224 14.83 0.78 1.23
C MET A 224 14.25 1.10 -0.14
N ARG A 225 13.33 2.07 -0.24
CA ARG A 225 12.77 2.52 -1.52
C ARG A 225 13.81 3.21 -2.38
N ALA A 226 14.80 3.87 -1.78
CA ALA A 226 15.92 4.50 -2.49
C ALA A 226 17.01 3.49 -2.89
N ASP A 227 16.99 2.26 -2.36
CA ASP A 227 17.95 1.21 -2.71
C ASP A 227 17.64 0.62 -4.09
N ASN A 228 18.39 1.07 -5.10
CA ASN A 228 18.26 0.62 -6.48
C ASN A 228 18.46 -0.89 -6.65
N ARG A 229 19.34 -1.52 -5.86
CA ARG A 229 19.58 -2.97 -5.95
C ARG A 229 18.36 -3.72 -5.44
N LEU A 230 17.84 -3.31 -4.28
CA LEU A 230 16.62 -3.92 -3.74
C LEU A 230 15.44 -3.76 -4.71
N ASN A 231 15.29 -2.58 -5.33
CA ASN A 231 14.25 -2.32 -6.32
C ASN A 231 14.37 -3.21 -7.55
N GLN A 232 15.58 -3.45 -8.06
CA GLN A 232 15.80 -4.38 -9.19
C GLN A 232 15.42 -5.82 -8.81
N ASP A 233 15.83 -6.28 -7.63
CA ASP A 233 15.48 -7.61 -7.13
C ASP A 233 13.96 -7.76 -6.97
N MET A 234 13.29 -6.76 -6.39
CA MET A 234 11.84 -6.74 -6.23
C MET A 234 11.10 -6.66 -7.56
N ALA A 235 11.62 -5.90 -8.53
CA ALA A 235 11.03 -5.80 -9.85
C ALA A 235 10.97 -7.17 -10.54
N SER A 236 12.01 -8.00 -10.37
CA SER A 236 12.03 -9.36 -10.92
C SER A 236 10.95 -10.28 -10.33
N ILE A 237 10.52 -10.02 -9.10
CA ILE A 237 9.48 -10.79 -8.40
C ILE A 237 8.08 -10.26 -8.75
N PHE A 238 7.92 -8.93 -8.79
CA PHE A 238 6.60 -8.29 -8.93
C PHE A 238 6.17 -8.13 -10.39
N HIS A 239 7.13 -7.96 -11.31
CA HIS A 239 6.86 -7.74 -12.73
C HIS A 239 7.05 -9.02 -13.52
N ALA A 240 6.02 -9.86 -13.51
CA ALA A 240 5.92 -10.97 -14.45
C ALA A 240 5.42 -10.45 -15.81
N ASP A 241 5.97 -11.00 -16.91
CA ASP A 241 5.41 -10.82 -18.25
C ASP A 241 3.93 -11.28 -18.27
N PRO A 242 3.05 -10.67 -19.09
CA PRO A 242 1.63 -11.06 -19.17
C PRO A 242 1.39 -12.57 -19.33
N ARG A 243 2.25 -13.30 -20.05
CA ARG A 243 2.14 -14.76 -20.22
C ARG A 243 2.40 -15.50 -18.92
N GLU A 244 3.45 -15.12 -18.20
CA GLU A 244 3.78 -15.72 -16.89
C GLU A 244 2.75 -15.35 -15.84
N LYS A 245 2.28 -14.09 -15.84
CA LYS A 245 1.17 -13.66 -14.98
C LYS A 245 -0.07 -14.53 -15.23
N MET A 246 -0.45 -14.73 -16.48
CA MET A 246 -1.59 -15.58 -16.85
C MET A 246 -1.40 -17.03 -16.36
N ARG A 247 -0.23 -17.63 -16.58
CA ARG A 247 0.09 -18.99 -16.12
C ARG A 247 -0.12 -19.14 -14.62
N SER A 248 0.44 -18.22 -13.83
CA SER A 248 0.31 -18.27 -12.38
C SER A 248 -1.11 -17.98 -11.89
N LEU A 249 -1.91 -17.15 -12.58
CA LEU A 249 -3.31 -16.93 -12.22
C LEU A 249 -4.14 -18.21 -12.41
N LYS A 250 -3.88 -18.96 -13.49
CA LYS A 250 -4.51 -20.28 -13.72
C LYS A 250 -4.10 -21.29 -12.64
N GLU A 251 -2.85 -21.27 -12.24
CA GLU A 251 -2.35 -22.10 -11.13
C GLU A 251 -3.05 -21.77 -9.81
N ILE A 252 -3.20 -20.48 -9.47
CA ILE A 252 -3.97 -20.06 -8.28
C ILE A 252 -5.43 -20.54 -8.37
N ALA A 253 -6.10 -20.38 -9.51
CA ALA A 253 -7.47 -20.85 -9.71
C ALA A 253 -7.58 -22.37 -9.54
N THR A 254 -6.60 -23.12 -10.04
CA THR A 254 -6.54 -24.60 -9.95
C THR A 254 -6.29 -25.06 -8.52
N ASN A 255 -5.37 -24.42 -7.80
CA ASN A 255 -5.12 -24.71 -6.39
C ASN A 255 -6.36 -24.42 -5.54
N MET A 256 -7.06 -23.32 -5.84
CA MET A 256 -8.32 -22.96 -5.19
C MET A 256 -9.42 -23.98 -5.46
N SER A 257 -9.61 -24.43 -6.71
CA SER A 257 -10.62 -25.43 -7.06
C SER A 257 -10.38 -26.80 -6.42
N ASN A 258 -9.12 -27.11 -6.07
CA ASN A 258 -8.74 -28.37 -5.44
C ASN A 258 -8.97 -28.42 -3.92
N ILE A 259 -9.35 -27.31 -3.29
CA ILE A 259 -9.68 -27.30 -1.86
C ILE A 259 -10.94 -28.15 -1.64
N VAL A 260 -10.85 -29.13 -0.74
CA VAL A 260 -11.93 -30.12 -0.47
C VAL A 260 -13.26 -29.43 -0.20
N ASP A 261 -13.24 -28.36 0.60
CA ASP A 261 -14.46 -27.65 0.97
C ASP A 261 -15.13 -26.92 -0.20
N MET A 262 -14.44 -26.61 -1.29
CA MET A 262 -15.11 -26.10 -2.50
C MET A 262 -16.17 -27.09 -3.00
N LYS A 263 -15.85 -28.39 -3.02
CA LYS A 263 -16.79 -29.45 -3.40
C LYS A 263 -17.91 -29.60 -2.39
N ASN A 264 -17.61 -29.53 -1.09
CA ASN A 264 -18.61 -29.60 -0.03
C ASN A 264 -19.65 -28.47 -0.14
N TRP A 265 -19.19 -27.29 -0.55
CA TRP A 265 -20.01 -26.12 -0.79
C TRP A 265 -20.58 -26.04 -2.22
N ARG A 266 -20.32 -27.04 -3.07
CA ARG A 266 -20.76 -27.10 -4.48
C ARG A 266 -20.32 -25.87 -5.28
N ILE A 267 -19.10 -25.39 -5.01
CA ILE A 267 -18.46 -24.29 -5.71
C ILE A 267 -17.52 -24.88 -6.76
N ASP A 268 -17.87 -24.70 -8.03
CA ASP A 268 -17.01 -25.04 -9.15
C ASP A 268 -16.33 -23.78 -9.69
N ILE A 269 -14.99 -23.78 -9.69
CA ILE A 269 -14.17 -22.66 -10.17
C ILE A 269 -13.60 -23.03 -11.53
N SER A 270 -13.90 -22.21 -12.54
CA SER A 270 -13.24 -22.32 -13.85
C SER A 270 -11.77 -21.94 -13.72
N THR A 271 -10.89 -22.82 -14.19
CA THR A 271 -9.44 -22.56 -14.29
C THR A 271 -9.09 -21.69 -15.50
N GLU A 272 -9.99 -21.62 -16.49
CA GLU A 272 -9.86 -20.72 -17.62
C GLU A 272 -10.50 -19.35 -17.30
N PRO A 273 -9.80 -18.24 -17.56
CA PRO A 273 -10.35 -16.90 -17.36
C PRO A 273 -11.61 -16.67 -18.18
N ALA A 274 -12.55 -15.94 -17.60
CA ALA A 274 -13.73 -15.47 -18.31
C ALA A 274 -13.32 -14.61 -19.53
N LYS A 275 -13.95 -14.88 -20.67
CA LYS A 275 -13.78 -14.12 -21.90
C LYS A 275 -14.92 -13.14 -22.05
N PHE A 276 -14.59 -11.89 -22.32
CA PHE A 276 -15.56 -10.82 -22.53
C PHE A 276 -15.39 -10.25 -23.93
N SER A 277 -16.51 -10.03 -24.62
CA SER A 277 -16.51 -9.21 -25.84
C SER A 277 -16.12 -7.79 -25.47
N SER A 278 -15.19 -7.21 -26.22
CA SER A 278 -14.72 -5.85 -26.01
C SER A 278 -14.50 -5.15 -27.35
N PHE A 279 -14.49 -3.83 -27.32
CA PHE A 279 -14.24 -3.00 -28.49
C PHE A 279 -12.86 -2.35 -28.37
N LYS A 280 -12.04 -2.50 -29.41
CA LYS A 280 -10.81 -1.72 -29.54
C LYS A 280 -11.19 -0.37 -30.12
N LEU A 281 -11.06 0.69 -29.31
CA LEU A 281 -11.30 2.05 -29.79
C LEU A 281 -10.35 2.37 -30.97
N PRO A 282 -10.84 3.08 -32.00
CA PRO A 282 -9.99 3.53 -33.10
C PRO A 282 -8.91 4.46 -32.55
N GLN A 283 -7.74 4.40 -33.19
CA GLN A 283 -6.64 5.27 -32.82
C GLN A 283 -7.00 6.73 -33.13
N PRO A 284 -6.88 7.66 -32.17
CA PRO A 284 -7.13 9.07 -32.44
C PRO A 284 -5.97 9.67 -33.22
N SER A 285 -6.32 10.66 -34.03
CA SER A 285 -5.34 11.50 -34.72
C SER A 285 -4.86 12.63 -33.82
N LEU A 286 -3.61 13.06 -33.99
CA LEU A 286 -3.05 14.21 -33.32
C LEU A 286 -3.28 15.46 -34.19
N ILE A 287 -3.92 16.47 -33.61
CA ILE A 287 -4.21 17.75 -34.29
C ILE A 287 -3.22 18.80 -33.80
N PHE A 288 -2.50 19.39 -34.74
CA PHE A 288 -1.56 20.49 -34.52
C PHE A 288 -2.05 21.73 -35.27
N LYS A 289 -1.32 22.86 -35.15
CA LYS A 289 -1.75 24.15 -35.70
C LYS A 289 -1.91 24.09 -37.22
N ASP A 290 -0.93 23.49 -37.90
CA ASP A 290 -0.83 23.51 -39.35
C ASP A 290 -0.98 22.12 -39.98
N ASN A 291 -1.12 21.06 -39.17
CA ASN A 291 -1.17 19.69 -39.65
C ASN A 291 -1.94 18.74 -38.73
N LYS A 292 -2.37 17.62 -39.31
CA LYS A 292 -2.96 16.48 -38.61
C LYS A 292 -2.05 15.28 -38.84
N ILE A 293 -1.68 14.59 -37.76
CA ILE A 293 -0.78 13.43 -37.82
C ILE A 293 -1.53 12.22 -37.27
N GLU A 294 -1.55 11.14 -38.04
CA GLU A 294 -1.96 9.83 -37.55
C GLU A 294 -0.74 9.15 -36.91
N PRO A 295 -0.76 8.80 -35.62
CA PRO A 295 0.36 8.11 -35.00
C PRO A 295 0.58 6.73 -35.63
N ASP A 296 1.76 6.14 -35.45
CA ASP A 296 2.02 4.77 -35.92
C ASP A 296 1.29 3.73 -35.06
N GLU A 297 1.33 2.46 -35.48
CA GLU A 297 0.70 1.36 -34.72
C GLU A 297 1.34 1.12 -33.35
N LYS A 298 2.59 1.56 -33.17
CA LYS A 298 3.33 1.47 -31.90
C LYS A 298 2.91 2.54 -30.90
N ARG A 299 2.07 3.50 -31.31
CA ARG A 299 1.58 4.62 -30.50
C ARG A 299 2.72 5.46 -29.94
N ASP A 300 3.89 5.45 -30.60
CA ASP A 300 5.03 6.28 -30.20
C ASP A 300 5.09 7.53 -31.07
N TRP A 301 4.42 8.59 -30.61
CA TRP A 301 4.41 9.86 -31.31
C TRP A 301 5.61 10.76 -30.96
N ASN A 302 6.54 10.35 -30.09
CA ASN A 302 7.67 11.20 -29.68
C ASN A 302 8.53 11.65 -30.87
N ARG A 303 8.64 10.81 -31.90
CA ARG A 303 9.36 11.16 -33.15
C ARG A 303 8.58 12.16 -33.99
N LEU A 304 7.25 12.10 -33.94
CA LEU A 304 6.33 12.95 -34.71
C LEU A 304 6.26 14.37 -34.11
N LEU A 305 6.52 14.53 -32.81
CA LEU A 305 6.49 15.82 -32.09
C LEU A 305 7.66 16.77 -32.41
N LYS A 306 8.70 16.32 -33.12
CA LYS A 306 9.94 17.10 -33.25
C LYS A 306 9.86 18.29 -34.22
N ASN A 307 8.98 18.21 -35.21
CA ASN A 307 8.89 19.17 -36.31
C ASN A 307 7.45 19.62 -36.56
N VAL A 308 6.70 19.92 -35.49
CA VAL A 308 5.31 20.34 -35.56
C VAL A 308 5.12 21.73 -34.99
N SER A 309 4.16 22.46 -35.54
CA SER A 309 3.70 23.74 -35.00
C SER A 309 2.54 23.49 -34.05
N TYR A 310 2.77 23.76 -32.78
CA TYR A 310 1.81 23.50 -31.71
C TYR A 310 0.71 24.58 -31.66
N ILE A 311 -0.48 24.18 -31.23
CA ILE A 311 -1.63 25.08 -31.04
C ILE A 311 -1.40 25.88 -29.75
N ASN A 312 -1.60 27.20 -29.79
CA ASN A 312 -1.58 28.09 -28.61
C ASN A 312 -0.29 28.07 -27.77
N MET A 313 0.87 27.88 -28.39
CA MET A 313 2.14 27.99 -27.67
C MET A 313 2.32 29.38 -27.07
N LYS A 314 2.84 29.40 -25.83
CA LYS A 314 3.25 30.63 -25.18
C LYS A 314 4.73 30.91 -25.46
N PRO A 315 5.07 32.16 -25.81
CA PRO A 315 6.47 32.55 -25.90
C PRO A 315 7.13 32.46 -24.52
N LEU A 316 8.43 32.20 -24.49
CA LEU A 316 9.23 32.20 -23.28
C LEU A 316 10.22 33.36 -23.34
N THR A 317 9.73 34.54 -22.96
CA THR A 317 10.43 35.81 -23.21
C THR A 317 10.99 36.45 -21.95
N LYS A 318 10.44 36.12 -20.79
CA LYS A 318 10.93 36.60 -19.51
C LYS A 318 10.90 35.47 -18.51
N TRP A 319 12.07 34.94 -18.17
CA TRP A 319 12.17 33.81 -17.26
C TRP A 319 13.52 33.79 -16.57
N THR A 320 13.55 33.21 -15.37
CA THR A 320 14.73 33.18 -14.51
C THR A 320 15.19 31.75 -14.31
N ALA A 321 16.51 31.54 -14.35
CA ALA A 321 17.14 30.26 -14.08
C ALA A 321 17.94 30.31 -12.76
N PHE A 322 17.51 29.53 -11.79
CA PHE A 322 18.22 29.26 -10.54
C PHE A 322 19.14 28.06 -10.73
N MET A 323 20.43 28.23 -10.47
CA MET A 323 21.41 27.15 -10.58
C MET A 323 22.58 27.36 -9.63
N THR A 324 23.39 26.32 -9.44
CA THR A 324 24.66 26.44 -8.72
C THR A 324 25.79 26.84 -9.67
N GLU A 325 26.88 27.37 -9.15
CA GLU A 325 28.07 27.66 -9.98
C GLU A 325 28.60 26.39 -10.68
N SER A 326 28.54 25.25 -9.99
CA SER A 326 28.98 23.96 -10.52
C SER A 326 28.14 23.44 -11.70
N SER A 327 26.90 23.89 -11.86
CA SER A 327 26.00 23.43 -12.93
C SER A 327 25.91 24.39 -14.11
N ARG A 328 26.65 25.51 -14.07
CA ARG A 328 26.60 26.57 -15.10
C ARG A 328 26.87 26.05 -16.51
N ASP A 329 27.91 25.25 -16.70
CA ASP A 329 28.28 24.76 -18.02
C ASP A 329 27.25 23.80 -18.61
N ASP A 330 26.70 22.91 -17.80
CA ASP A 330 25.66 21.98 -18.23
C ASP A 330 24.34 22.71 -18.49
N PHE A 331 24.02 23.73 -17.67
CA PHE A 331 22.89 24.60 -17.93
C PHE A 331 23.04 25.34 -19.26
N ASN A 332 24.21 25.89 -19.58
CA ASN A 332 24.44 26.58 -20.85
C ASN A 332 24.25 25.65 -22.06
N LYS A 333 24.68 24.38 -21.95
CA LYS A 333 24.41 23.37 -22.99
C LYS A 333 22.91 23.10 -23.12
N PHE A 334 22.21 22.96 -21.99
CA PHE A 334 20.75 22.77 -21.95
C PHE A 334 20.00 23.98 -22.54
N GLU A 335 20.34 25.20 -22.16
CA GLU A 335 19.78 26.46 -22.69
C GLU A 335 19.92 26.52 -24.21
N GLY A 336 21.10 26.16 -24.73
CA GLY A 336 21.33 26.07 -26.17
C GLY A 336 20.40 25.06 -26.85
N GLN A 337 20.14 23.89 -26.24
CA GLN A 337 19.19 22.91 -26.77
C GLN A 337 17.75 23.42 -26.71
N LEU A 338 17.36 24.09 -25.62
CA LEU A 338 16.04 24.66 -25.43
C LEU A 338 15.76 25.79 -26.44
N SER A 339 16.71 26.71 -26.60
CA SER A 339 16.65 27.79 -27.60
C SER A 339 16.48 27.24 -29.02
N ASN A 340 17.26 26.21 -29.37
CA ASN A 340 17.13 25.54 -30.66
C ASN A 340 15.77 24.85 -30.83
N TYR A 341 15.18 24.31 -29.76
CA TYR A 341 13.84 23.72 -29.79
C TYR A 341 12.77 24.79 -30.04
N TYR A 342 12.78 25.91 -29.30
CA TYR A 342 11.87 27.04 -29.51
C TYR A 342 11.94 27.59 -30.94
N ARG A 343 13.15 27.68 -31.51
CA ARG A 343 13.34 28.06 -32.91
C ARG A 343 12.66 27.09 -33.89
N ARG A 344 12.76 25.78 -33.65
CA ARG A 344 12.15 24.75 -34.53
C ARG A 344 10.62 24.81 -34.50
N ILE A 345 10.04 25.04 -33.32
CA ILE A 345 8.58 25.13 -33.16
C ILE A 345 8.03 26.52 -33.51
N ARG A 346 8.90 27.48 -33.87
CA ARG A 346 8.58 28.85 -34.31
C ARG A 346 7.84 29.66 -33.24
N VAL A 347 8.36 29.61 -32.01
CA VAL A 347 7.83 30.33 -30.85
C VAL A 347 8.92 31.22 -30.29
N ASP A 348 8.57 32.43 -29.87
CA ASP A 348 9.55 33.39 -29.36
C ASP A 348 10.22 32.88 -28.08
N TYR A 349 11.53 33.15 -28.01
CA TYR A 349 12.39 32.72 -26.93
C TYR A 349 13.44 33.80 -26.64
N ALA A 350 13.56 34.18 -25.37
CA ALA A 350 14.65 35.02 -24.88
C ALA A 350 15.53 34.21 -23.93
N ARG A 351 16.78 34.64 -23.78
CA ARG A 351 17.69 34.05 -22.79
C ARG A 351 17.20 34.33 -21.37
N PRO A 352 17.41 33.39 -20.43
CA PRO A 352 16.98 33.57 -19.06
C PRO A 352 17.85 34.59 -18.32
N VAL A 353 17.29 35.19 -17.28
CA VAL A 353 18.09 35.82 -16.23
C VAL A 353 18.68 34.72 -15.36
N ILE A 354 20.01 34.59 -15.34
CA ILE A 354 20.68 33.57 -14.52
C ILE A 354 20.93 34.13 -13.11
N LYS A 355 20.54 33.35 -12.10
CA LYS A 355 20.82 33.62 -10.68
C LYS A 355 21.49 32.42 -10.04
N ILE A 356 22.68 32.65 -9.50
CA ILE A 356 23.43 31.61 -8.79
C ILE A 356 22.91 31.53 -7.36
N ILE A 357 22.48 30.35 -6.95
CA ILE A 357 22.01 30.06 -5.59
C ILE A 357 23.08 29.28 -4.81
N THR A 358 23.26 29.65 -3.55
CA THR A 358 24.16 28.96 -2.61
C THR A 358 23.35 28.42 -1.44
N GLY A 359 23.20 27.09 -1.36
CA GLY A 359 22.39 26.45 -0.33
C GLY A 359 20.89 26.68 -0.52
N THR A 360 20.17 26.99 0.56
CA THR A 360 18.70 27.16 0.57
C THR A 360 18.25 28.62 0.55
N GLN A 361 19.17 29.58 0.45
CA GLN A 361 18.83 31.00 0.49
C GLN A 361 18.31 31.49 -0.86
N ILE A 362 17.02 31.82 -0.90
CA ILE A 362 16.32 32.42 -2.07
C ILE A 362 15.88 33.86 -1.74
N GLU A 363 16.08 34.30 -0.49
CA GLU A 363 15.75 35.64 -0.02
C GLU A 363 16.51 36.71 -0.83
N GLY A 364 15.80 37.72 -1.34
CA GLY A 364 16.37 38.77 -2.19
C GLY A 364 16.35 38.49 -3.70
N LEU A 365 15.87 37.32 -4.15
CA LEU A 365 15.67 37.01 -5.58
C LEU A 365 14.26 37.37 -6.09
N GLU A 366 13.41 37.94 -5.23
CA GLU A 366 12.02 38.28 -5.49
C GLU A 366 11.84 39.21 -6.69
N ASP A 367 12.56 40.33 -6.70
CA ASP A 367 12.47 41.34 -7.75
C ASP A 367 12.85 40.76 -9.11
N SER A 368 13.79 39.82 -9.13
CA SER A 368 14.28 39.22 -10.39
C SER A 368 13.30 38.28 -11.06
N THR A 369 12.28 37.81 -10.35
CA THR A 369 11.27 36.87 -10.88
C THR A 369 9.92 37.53 -11.16
N THR A 370 9.81 38.85 -10.92
CA THR A 370 8.53 39.54 -11.02
C THR A 370 8.05 39.61 -12.46
N GLY A 371 6.93 38.95 -12.76
CA GLY A 371 6.34 38.89 -14.10
C GLY A 371 7.05 37.92 -15.04
N ASP A 372 7.78 36.95 -14.50
CA ASP A 372 8.36 35.86 -15.28
C ASP A 372 7.27 34.90 -15.78
N ASP A 373 7.44 34.46 -17.02
CA ASP A 373 6.70 33.37 -17.67
C ASP A 373 6.97 32.03 -16.98
N LEU A 374 8.19 31.85 -16.45
CA LEU A 374 8.67 30.62 -15.83
C LEU A 374 9.86 30.89 -14.89
N VAL A 375 9.94 30.14 -13.80
CA VAL A 375 11.19 29.95 -13.05
C VAL A 375 11.70 28.53 -13.29
N PHE A 376 12.93 28.42 -13.78
CA PHE A 376 13.63 27.16 -13.97
C PHE A 376 14.68 26.98 -12.87
N ALA A 377 14.80 25.78 -12.29
CA ALA A 377 15.77 25.53 -11.23
C ALA A 377 16.53 24.22 -11.44
N VAL A 378 17.86 24.26 -11.32
CA VAL A 378 18.71 23.08 -11.20
C VAL A 378 18.88 22.81 -9.70
N THR A 379 18.25 21.76 -9.18
CA THR A 379 18.14 21.57 -7.72
C THR A 379 18.79 20.30 -7.23
N GLN A 380 19.77 20.45 -6.33
CA GLN A 380 20.19 19.41 -5.40
C GLN A 380 20.55 20.11 -4.08
N PRO A 381 20.05 19.70 -2.89
CA PRO A 381 19.15 18.59 -2.54
C PRO A 381 17.64 18.93 -2.52
N ASP A 382 16.77 17.96 -2.17
CA ASP A 382 15.29 18.09 -2.09
C ASP A 382 14.79 19.29 -1.26
N SER A 383 15.53 19.70 -0.23
CA SER A 383 15.17 20.86 0.58
C SER A 383 15.17 22.18 -0.22
N VAL A 384 16.05 22.29 -1.22
CA VAL A 384 16.11 23.44 -2.15
C VAL A 384 14.91 23.39 -3.09
N TYR A 385 14.55 22.20 -3.60
CA TYR A 385 13.37 21.98 -4.42
C TYR A 385 12.08 22.47 -3.71
N GLU A 386 11.87 22.05 -2.46
CA GLU A 386 10.69 22.48 -1.68
C GLU A 386 10.64 23.99 -1.47
N THR A 387 11.80 24.60 -1.19
CA THR A 387 11.90 26.04 -0.93
C THR A 387 11.56 26.84 -2.20
N ILE A 388 12.10 26.45 -3.36
CA ILE A 388 11.80 27.07 -4.66
C ILE A 388 10.32 26.92 -5.02
N LYS A 389 9.74 25.72 -4.79
CA LYS A 389 8.32 25.47 -5.04
C LYS A 389 7.44 26.37 -4.17
N LYS A 390 7.71 26.46 -2.87
CA LYS A 390 6.97 27.35 -1.95
C LYS A 390 7.08 28.82 -2.37
N PHE A 391 8.29 29.27 -2.70
CA PHE A 391 8.55 30.62 -3.18
C PHE A 391 7.71 30.98 -4.42
N CYS A 392 7.73 30.13 -5.45
CA CYS A 392 7.03 30.43 -6.69
C CYS A 392 5.51 30.28 -6.59
N VAL A 393 5.02 29.37 -5.73
CA VAL A 393 3.57 29.28 -5.42
C VAL A 393 3.09 30.59 -4.80
N ASN A 394 3.82 31.14 -3.83
CA ASN A 394 3.46 32.42 -3.19
C ASN A 394 3.44 33.59 -4.19
N LYS A 395 4.27 33.53 -5.24
CA LYS A 395 4.36 34.56 -6.29
C LYS A 395 3.47 34.26 -7.51
N HIS A 396 2.75 33.14 -7.53
CA HIS A 396 1.91 32.70 -8.66
C HIS A 396 2.69 32.46 -9.97
N ILE A 397 3.93 31.98 -9.87
CA ILE A 397 4.82 31.76 -11.02
C ILE A 397 4.96 30.25 -11.29
N PRO A 398 4.79 29.79 -12.55
CA PRO A 398 5.09 28.41 -12.92
C PRO A 398 6.56 28.05 -12.64
N THR A 399 6.81 26.80 -12.23
CA THR A 399 8.16 26.32 -11.93
C THR A 399 8.48 24.97 -12.55
N GLN A 400 9.68 24.86 -13.10
CA GLN A 400 10.28 23.60 -13.53
C GLN A 400 11.61 23.39 -12.79
N CYS A 401 11.73 22.27 -12.07
CA CYS A 401 13.00 21.86 -11.46
C CYS A 401 13.57 20.65 -12.20
N ILE A 402 14.89 20.58 -12.33
CA ILE A 402 15.65 19.44 -12.88
C ILE A 402 16.70 18.99 -11.88
#